data_AF-A0A2V8FSG2-F1
#
_entry.id   AF-A0A2V8FSG2-F1
#
_cell.length_a   1.000
_cell.length_b   1.000
_cell.length_c   1.000
_cell.angle_alpha   90.00
_cell.angle_beta   90.00
_cell.angle_gamma   90.00
#
_symmetry.space_group_name_H-M   'P 1'
#
loop_
_entity.id
_entity.type
_entity.pdbx_description
1 polymer ?
#
loop_
_entity_poly.entity_id
_entity_poly.type
_entity_poly.pdbx_seq_one_letter_code
_entity_poly.pdbx_strand_id
1 'polypeptide(L)'
;MNAQTILRLALIGTVIAVFTHTRADPDLWGHVRFGHDIAVQHRIPDVDPHSFTSDRAWTNHEWLAECVMAIAYRAAGPAGLIALKVLLLAA
;
A
#
# COMPACT_ATOMS: atom_id res chain seq x y z
N MET A 1 8.25 9.82 35.04
CA MET A 1 7.89 10.50 33.78
C MET A 1 7.00 11.69 34.10
N ASN A 2 7.17 12.83 33.44
CA ASN A 2 6.27 13.97 33.65
C ASN A 2 4.97 13.79 32.84
N ALA A 3 3.93 14.56 33.17
CA ALA A 3 2.62 14.46 32.52
C ALA A 3 2.69 14.66 30.99
N GLN A 4 3.58 15.52 30.52
CA GLN A 4 3.76 15.77 29.08
C GLN A 4 4.30 14.54 28.35
N THR A 5 5.26 13.82 28.93
CA THR A 5 5.78 12.57 28.33
C THR A 5 4.69 11.51 28.26
N ILE A 6 3.87 11.37 29.30
CA ILE A 6 2.75 10.41 29.32
C ILE A 6 1.75 10.74 28.20
N LEU A 7 1.35 12.00 28.07
CA LEU A 7 0.40 12.44 27.05
C LEU A 7 0.93 12.22 25.63
N ARG A 8 2.22 12.49 25.38
CA ARG A 8 2.84 12.24 24.07
C ARG A 8 2.85 10.76 23.71
N LEU A 9 3.24 9.89 24.65
CA LEU A 9 3.24 8.45 24.41
C LEU A 9 1.83 7.90 24.18
N ALA A 10 0.84 8.39 24.95
CA ALA A 10 -0.57 8.01 24.77
C ALA A 10 -1.10 8.45 23.40
N LEU A 11 -0.74 9.66 22.94
CA LEU A 11 -1.12 10.14 21.61
C LEU A 11 -0.49 9.30 20.51
N ILE A 12 0.83 9.05 20.58
CA ILE A 12 1.55 8.22 19.59
C ILE A 12 0.95 6.80 19.56
N GLY A 13 0.71 6.20 20.72
CA GLY A 13 0.10 4.87 20.82
C GLY A 13 -1.30 4.83 20.20
N THR A 14 -2.12 5.85 20.45
CA THR A 14 -3.45 5.98 19.85
C THR A 14 -3.37 6.11 18.33
N VAL A 15 -2.48 6.97 17.82
CA VAL A 15 -2.28 7.16 16.38
C VAL A 15 -1.86 5.86 15.71
N ILE A 16 -0.88 5.14 16.27
CA ILE A 16 -0.46 3.84 15.74
C ILE A 16 -1.61 2.83 15.76
N ALA A 17 -2.36 2.73 16.86
CA ALA A 17 -3.48 1.80 16.98
C ALA A 17 -4.58 2.08 15.94
N VAL A 18 -4.90 3.35 15.71
CA VAL A 18 -5.91 3.76 14.71
C VAL A 18 -5.45 3.44 13.29
N PHE A 19 -4.19 3.73 12.95
CA PHE A 19 -3.71 3.57 11.58
C PHE A 19 -3.35 2.13 11.21
N THR A 20 -2.99 1.30 12.20
CA THR A 20 -2.76 -0.15 11.99
C THR A 20 -4.07 -0.93 11.85
N HIS A 21 -5.18 -0.42 12.38
CA HIS A 21 -6.49 -0.97 12.07
C HIS A 21 -6.81 -0.75 10.59
N THR A 22 -7.06 -1.84 9.88
CA THR A 22 -7.36 -1.80 8.44
C THR A 22 -8.34 -2.89 8.06
N ARG A 23 -9.11 -2.60 7.01
CA ARG A 23 -9.83 -3.57 6.20
C ARG A 23 -9.32 -3.39 4.79
N ALA A 24 -9.04 -4.49 4.10
CA ALA A 24 -8.58 -4.42 2.72
C ALA A 24 -9.70 -3.80 1.86
N ASP A 25 -9.34 -2.77 1.10
CA ASP A 25 -10.19 -2.28 0.02
C ASP A 25 -10.27 -3.38 -1.07
N PRO A 26 -11.43 -3.58 -1.72
CA PRO A 26 -11.55 -4.46 -2.87
C PRO A 26 -10.50 -4.24 -3.97
N ASP A 27 -10.01 -3.00 -4.15
CA ASP A 27 -8.99 -2.65 -5.14
C ASP A 27 -7.56 -3.06 -4.75
N LEU A 28 -7.30 -3.28 -3.45
CA LEU A 28 -5.95 -3.44 -2.90
C LEU A 28 -5.22 -4.64 -3.52
N TRP A 29 -5.94 -5.73 -3.76
CA TRP A 29 -5.38 -6.89 -4.42
C TRP A 29 -4.88 -6.55 -5.84
N GLY A 30 -5.64 -5.75 -6.58
CA GLY A 30 -5.30 -5.28 -7.92
C GLY A 30 -3.99 -4.50 -7.90
N HIS A 31 -3.87 -3.49 -7.03
CA HIS A 31 -2.65 -2.69 -6.93
C HIS A 31 -1.40 -3.50 -6.59
N VAL A 32 -1.50 -4.45 -5.66
CA VAL A 32 -0.39 -5.36 -5.34
C VAL A 32 -0.05 -6.24 -6.54
N ARG A 33 -1.06 -6.73 -7.27
CA ARG A 33 -0.89 -7.57 -8.45
C ARG A 33 -0.26 -6.81 -9.61
N PHE A 34 -0.73 -5.62 -9.93
CA PHE A 34 -0.18 -4.77 -10.99
C PHE A 34 1.28 -4.44 -10.72
N GLY A 35 1.64 -4.06 -9.49
CA GLY A 35 3.03 -3.80 -9.10
C GLY A 35 3.93 -5.04 -9.23
N HIS A 36 3.40 -6.23 -8.90
CA HIS A 36 4.12 -7.48 -9.11
C HIS A 36 4.33 -7.76 -10.60
N ASP A 37 3.29 -7.57 -11.43
CA ASP A 37 3.38 -7.80 -12.87
C ASP A 37 4.39 -6.85 -13.53
N ILE A 38 4.41 -5.56 -13.14
CA ILE A 38 5.42 -4.59 -13.57
C ILE A 38 6.83 -5.07 -13.19
N ALA A 39 7.03 -5.55 -11.96
CA ALA A 39 8.34 -6.03 -11.49
C ALA A 39 8.84 -7.26 -12.26
N VAL A 40 7.94 -8.14 -12.71
CA VAL A 40 8.30 -9.33 -13.50
C VAL A 40 8.54 -8.96 -14.97
N GLN A 41 7.65 -8.17 -15.55
CA GLN A 41 7.66 -7.85 -16.99
C GLN A 41 8.63 -6.72 -17.34
N HIS A 42 9.08 -5.94 -16.35
CA HIS A 42 9.90 -4.74 -16.52
C HIS A 42 9.25 -3.74 -17.48
N ARG A 43 7.92 -3.67 -17.48
CA ARG A 43 7.11 -2.83 -18.37
C ARG A 43 5.88 -2.34 -17.62
N ILE A 44 5.50 -1.07 -17.87
CA ILE A 44 4.21 -0.54 -17.43
C ILE A 44 3.15 -1.00 -18.44
N PRO A 45 2.06 -1.66 -18.00
CA PRO A 45 1.03 -2.15 -18.90
C PRO A 45 0.28 -0.98 -19.58
N ASP A 46 0.02 -1.15 -20.87
CA ASP A 46 -0.75 -0.26 -21.75
C ASP A 46 -2.23 -0.68 -21.92
N VAL A 47 -2.59 -1.82 -21.32
CA VAL A 47 -3.94 -2.38 -21.21
C VAL A 47 -4.10 -2.97 -19.80
N ASP A 48 -5.33 -3.07 -19.28
CA ASP A 48 -5.57 -3.75 -18.00
C ASP A 48 -5.74 -5.26 -18.22
N PRO A 49 -4.73 -6.10 -17.88
CA PRO A 49 -4.79 -7.54 -18.10
C PRO A 49 -5.79 -8.26 -17.17
N HIS A 50 -6.23 -7.60 -16.10
CA HIS A 50 -7.15 -8.17 -15.10
C HIS A 50 -8.59 -7.67 -15.30
N SER A 51 -8.84 -6.84 -16.31
CA SER A 51 -10.19 -6.45 -16.71
C SER A 51 -10.85 -7.51 -17.58
N PHE A 52 -12.06 -7.95 -17.21
CA PHE A 52 -12.80 -8.95 -17.99
C PHE A 52 -13.40 -8.39 -19.30
N THR A 53 -13.77 -7.11 -19.32
CA THR A 53 -14.52 -6.51 -20.44
C THR A 53 -13.85 -5.31 -21.10
N SER A 54 -12.77 -4.77 -20.54
CA SER A 54 -12.09 -3.63 -21.13
C SER A 54 -11.17 -4.07 -22.27
N ASP A 55 -11.38 -3.50 -23.46
CA ASP A 55 -10.54 -3.62 -24.65
C ASP A 55 -9.79 -2.31 -24.97
N ARG A 56 -9.85 -1.34 -24.05
CA ARG A 56 -9.30 0.00 -24.24
C ARG A 56 -7.86 0.10 -23.74
N ALA A 57 -7.10 0.98 -24.37
CA ALA A 57 -5.81 1.41 -23.85
C ALA A 57 -6.00 1.99 -22.43
N TRP A 58 -5.12 1.58 -21.52
CA TRP A 58 -5.12 2.00 -20.14
C TRP A 58 -3.82 2.73 -19.82
N THR A 59 -3.94 3.92 -19.24
CA THR A 59 -2.80 4.61 -18.64
C THR A 59 -2.83 4.35 -17.15
N ASN A 60 -1.98 3.44 -16.70
CA ASN A 60 -1.78 3.20 -15.28
C ASN A 60 -0.97 4.36 -14.68
N HIS A 61 -1.66 5.32 -14.06
CA HIS A 61 -1.05 6.48 -13.41
C HIS A 61 -0.56 6.18 -11.98
N GLU A 62 -0.84 4.99 -11.45
CA GLU A 62 -0.52 4.56 -10.08
C GLU A 62 0.66 3.57 -10.03
N TRP A 63 1.25 3.24 -11.19
CA TRP A 63 2.28 2.20 -11.34
C TRP A 63 3.43 2.26 -10.33
N LEU A 64 3.88 3.46 -9.95
CA LEU A 64 4.98 3.63 -9.00
C LEU A 64 4.54 3.24 -7.58
N ALA A 65 3.35 3.68 -7.18
CA ALA A 65 2.76 3.31 -5.89
C ALA A 65 2.54 1.80 -5.82
N GLU A 66 2.03 1.20 -6.90
CA GLU A 66 1.84 -0.24 -7.02
C GLU A 66 3.15 -1.02 -6.90
N CYS A 67 4.24 -0.55 -7.52
CA CYS A 67 5.56 -1.16 -7.35
C CYS A 67 6.01 -1.14 -5.88
N VAL A 68 5.82 -0.01 -5.19
CA VAL A 68 6.17 0.11 -3.76
C VAL A 68 5.29 -0.81 -2.90
N MET A 69 3.99 -0.89 -3.18
CA MET A 69 3.07 -1.82 -2.50
C MET A 69 3.46 -3.27 -2.75
N ALA A 70 3.81 -3.65 -3.97
CA ALA A 70 4.28 -4.98 -4.30
C ALA A 70 5.58 -5.34 -3.58
N ILE A 71 6.53 -4.41 -3.46
CA ILE A 71 7.76 -4.60 -2.67
C ILE A 71 7.42 -4.82 -1.19
N ALA A 72 6.57 -3.97 -0.61
CA ALA A 72 6.15 -4.09 0.78
C ALA A 72 5.43 -5.42 1.05
N TYR A 73 4.52 -5.82 0.16
CA TYR A 73 3.81 -7.08 0.25
C TYR A 73 4.74 -8.29 0.08
N ARG A 74 5.72 -8.23 -0.83
CA ARG A 74 6.72 -9.31 -0.96
C ARG A 74 7.62 -9.44 0.28
N ALA A 75 7.89 -8.34 0.97
CA ALA A 75 8.75 -8.34 2.16
C ALA A 75 8.04 -8.96 3.38
N ALA A 76 6.76 -8.66 3.61
CA ALA A 76 6.07 -9.06 4.84
C ALA A 76 4.56 -9.31 4.68
N GLY A 77 4.06 -9.52 3.47
CA GLY A 77 2.64 -9.73 3.18
C GLY A 77 1.78 -8.52 3.61
N PRO A 78 0.57 -8.76 4.15
CA PRO A 78 -0.30 -7.69 4.64
C PRO A 78 0.35 -6.79 5.69
N ALA A 79 1.22 -7.34 6.55
CA ALA A 79 1.94 -6.55 7.56
C ALA A 79 2.89 -5.54 6.93
N GLY A 80 3.49 -5.86 5.77
CA GLY A 80 4.33 -4.95 5.01
C GLY A 80 3.55 -3.76 4.46
N LEU A 81 2.32 -3.98 3.99
CA LEU A 81 1.43 -2.90 3.53
C LEU A 81 1.01 -1.98 4.68
N ILE A 82 0.71 -2.56 5.85
CA ILE A 82 0.39 -1.77 7.06
C ILE A 82 1.61 -0.95 7.50
N ALA A 83 2.81 -1.54 7.47
CA ALA A 83 4.04 -0.82 7.79
C ALA A 83 4.29 0.33 6.82
N LEU A 84 4.11 0.12 5.51
CA LEU A 84 4.21 1.17 4.49
C LEU A 84 3.24 2.33 4.79
N LYS A 85 1.97 2.01 5.10
CA LYS A 85 0.95 3.00 5.48
C LYS A 85 1.38 3.81 6.71
N VAL A 86 1.91 3.17 7.74
CA VAL A 86 2.38 3.85 8.96
C VAL A 86 3.63 4.70 8.71
N LEU A 87 4.55 4.24 7.85
CA LEU A 87 5.74 5.00 7.47
C LEU A 87 5.37 6.27 6.70
N LEU A 88 4.40 6.19 5.79
CA LEU A 88 3.91 7.36 5.05
C LEU A 88 3.23 8.40 5.95
N LEU A 89 2.61 7.98 7.05
CA LEU A 89 2.07 8.91 8.06
C LEU A 89 3.18 9.67 8.81
N ALA A 90 4.35 9.06 8.96
CA ALA A 90 5.46 9.62 9.72
C ALA A 90 6.43 10.47 8.88
N ALA A 91 6.29 10.45 7.54
CA ALA A 91 7.09 11.21 6.59
C ALA A 91 6.58 12.65 6.43
#